data_AF-A0A377FMK1-F1
#
_entry.id   AF-A0A377FMK1-F1
#
_cell.length_a   1.000
_cell.length_b   1.000
_cell.length_c   1.000
_cell.angle_alpha   90.00
_cell.angle_beta   90.00
_cell.angle_gamma   90.00
#
_symmetry.space_group_name_H-M   'P 1'
#
loop_
_entity.id
_entity.type
_entity.pdbx_description
1 polymer ?
#
loop_
_entity_poly.entity_id
_entity_poly.type
_entity_poly.pdbx_seq_one_letter_code
_entity_poly.pdbx_strand_id
1 'polypeptide(L)'
;MKKTKKRFLCIALSLAMTLLVIPASVFAEEMPDEYKEQTKDNYWAELSWYKDSGFRAVIPSYLNDYFASSRVKWVNTLNYDYVTGFPNAGISSDPNLSEEVSETMNNLDMYAQDLPHREPRDPALNRWQGGKQWNPYNFNYSTDLLTKNITDYNVRGDITERGLSSTEVAKHNIGDDINLDFNLDMSLFKKMMNTILIAYINSEFPAYYMMKDNMPETAITQSDGQLVFVLDLPKGLESTDATKYKLSGLDGFDLSVTKEKDGRRIVVKARLKAPANYEMLKDVYAKIQKVNSVTLSIDGLKVTSDVETNKNSTLTGYAYGAYENIFTTDNNAIINQDASAIENDDHHSFARLSTVYAAKQLANGKDEAGDPNKPELITYSLRVNQNKVTFIDGGNTHAVVNVESGKAIDTDSLTDQSMPADPSKAGYTFKEWNTAIDGTGTKFTGSTVVNEDMTVYAIYTKTNVPSNGNKPNKPNRPTKPANPNTGDSASLPPYIMLMGLAAGLAISVRMRNKIKES
;
A
#
# COMPACT_ATOMS: atom_id res chain seq x y z
N MET A 1 72.89 48.80 15.23
CA MET A 1 71.58 48.60 14.56
C MET A 1 70.82 47.49 15.28
N LYS A 2 70.21 47.77 16.44
CA LYS A 2 68.75 48.02 16.64
C LYS A 2 67.83 47.02 15.91
N LYS A 3 67.55 45.90 16.60
CA LYS A 3 66.32 45.09 16.45
C LYS A 3 65.17 45.87 17.09
N THR A 4 64.08 46.08 16.35
CA THR A 4 62.84 46.66 16.90
C THR A 4 61.65 45.79 16.48
N LYS A 5 60.88 45.37 17.48
CA LYS A 5 59.63 44.61 17.38
C LYS A 5 58.56 45.44 16.66
N LYS A 6 57.73 44.82 15.82
CA LYS A 6 56.33 45.24 15.63
C LYS A 6 55.42 44.01 15.64
N ARG A 7 54.48 44.04 16.58
CA ARG A 7 53.31 43.18 16.71
C ARG A 7 52.44 43.35 15.47
N PHE A 8 51.92 42.26 14.90
CA PHE A 8 50.75 42.32 14.06
C PHE A 8 49.62 41.50 14.70
N LEU A 9 48.51 42.22 14.81
CA LEU A 9 47.24 41.90 15.43
C LEU A 9 46.52 40.82 14.60
N CYS A 10 45.99 39.81 15.27
CA CYS A 10 45.07 38.83 14.70
C CYS A 10 43.82 39.53 14.14
N ILE A 11 43.55 39.32 12.85
CA ILE A 11 42.20 39.39 12.29
C ILE A 11 42.01 38.08 11.55
N ALA A 12 41.29 37.15 12.18
CA ALA A 12 40.81 35.95 11.52
C ALA A 12 39.65 36.34 10.61
N LEU A 13 39.87 36.40 9.30
CA LEU A 13 38.79 36.33 8.32
C LEU A 13 38.43 34.85 8.15
N SER A 14 37.44 34.40 8.91
CA SER A 14 36.75 33.13 8.65
C SER A 14 35.94 33.28 7.36
N LEU A 15 36.55 32.87 6.24
CA LEU A 15 35.86 32.65 4.98
C LEU A 15 35.04 31.36 5.15
N ALA A 16 33.78 31.50 5.57
CA ALA A 16 32.82 30.41 5.56
C ALA A 16 32.54 30.05 4.09
N MET A 17 33.32 29.12 3.54
CA MET A 17 33.02 28.45 2.30
C MET A 17 31.85 27.50 2.61
N THR A 18 30.62 28.02 2.53
CA THR A 18 29.43 27.19 2.42
C THR A 18 29.58 26.41 1.12
N LEU A 19 30.12 25.20 1.22
CA LEU A 19 29.88 24.15 0.26
C LEU A 19 28.36 23.98 0.25
N LEU A 20 27.71 24.63 -0.71
CA LEU A 20 26.46 24.13 -1.26
C LEU A 20 26.80 22.71 -1.74
N VAL A 21 26.59 21.74 -0.86
CA VAL A 21 26.33 20.37 -1.27
C VAL A 21 25.02 20.48 -2.03
N ILE A 22 25.12 20.79 -3.32
CA ILE A 22 24.09 20.42 -4.27
C ILE A 22 24.03 18.90 -4.07
N PRO A 23 22.93 18.33 -3.54
CA PRO A 23 22.81 16.88 -3.55
C PRO A 23 23.04 16.52 -5.00
N ALA A 24 24.05 15.70 -5.29
CA ALA A 24 24.21 15.15 -6.61
C ALA A 24 22.85 14.53 -6.90
N SER A 25 22.06 15.18 -7.76
CA SER A 25 20.91 14.56 -8.36
C SER A 25 21.55 13.43 -9.13
N VAL A 26 21.63 12.27 -8.48
CA VAL A 26 21.90 11.00 -9.13
C VAL A 26 20.84 10.98 -10.21
N PHE A 27 21.22 11.32 -11.44
CA PHE A 27 20.36 11.09 -12.58
C PHE A 27 20.15 9.58 -12.54
N ALA A 28 19.00 9.15 -12.03
CA ALA A 28 18.59 7.77 -12.10
C ALA A 28 18.64 7.44 -13.58
N GLU A 29 19.61 6.63 -13.98
CA GLU A 29 19.75 6.25 -15.38
C GLU A 29 18.46 5.55 -15.78
N GLU A 30 17.89 5.98 -16.89
CA GLU A 30 16.60 5.46 -17.35
C GLU A 30 16.69 3.95 -17.58
N MET A 31 15.60 3.24 -17.32
CA MET A 31 15.52 1.81 -17.63
C MET A 31 15.80 1.60 -19.13
N PRO A 32 16.68 0.66 -19.52
CA PRO A 32 16.94 0.37 -20.91
C PRO A 32 15.66 -0.11 -21.62
N ASP A 33 15.54 0.17 -22.91
CA ASP A 33 14.30 -0.06 -23.66
C ASP A 33 13.89 -1.54 -23.72
N GLU A 34 14.85 -2.45 -23.74
CA GLU A 34 14.58 -3.90 -23.66
C GLU A 34 13.82 -4.28 -22.38
N TYR A 35 14.20 -3.72 -21.24
CA TYR A 35 13.56 -4.00 -19.95
C TYR A 35 12.23 -3.26 -19.83
N LYS A 36 12.11 -2.05 -20.40
CA LYS A 36 10.81 -1.36 -20.48
C LYS A 36 9.79 -2.18 -21.25
N GLU A 37 10.20 -2.79 -22.36
CA GLU A 37 9.33 -3.63 -23.18
C GLU A 37 8.91 -4.91 -22.43
N GLN A 38 9.84 -5.55 -21.70
CA GLN A 38 9.54 -6.72 -20.87
C GLN A 38 8.54 -6.44 -19.74
N THR A 39 8.53 -5.21 -19.21
CA THR A 39 7.66 -4.80 -18.10
C THR A 39 6.53 -3.86 -18.49
N LYS A 40 6.26 -3.68 -19.78
CA LYS A 40 5.28 -2.69 -20.28
C LYS A 40 3.86 -2.92 -19.77
N ASP A 41 3.50 -4.18 -19.52
CA ASP A 41 2.18 -4.59 -19.04
C ASP A 41 2.14 -4.72 -17.51
N ASN A 42 3.22 -4.37 -16.80
CA ASN A 42 3.24 -4.34 -15.35
C ASN A 42 2.51 -3.11 -14.81
N TYR A 43 1.34 -3.34 -14.21
CA TYR A 43 0.54 -2.33 -13.52
C TYR A 43 0.39 -2.61 -12.01
N TRP A 44 0.96 -3.71 -11.51
CA TRP A 44 0.85 -4.18 -10.13
C TRP A 44 2.14 -4.00 -9.33
N ALA A 45 3.19 -3.40 -9.92
CA ALA A 45 4.42 -3.04 -9.25
C ALA A 45 4.98 -1.72 -9.77
N GLU A 46 5.52 -0.91 -8.86
CA GLU A 46 6.26 0.28 -9.23
C GLU A 46 7.72 -0.09 -9.41
N LEU A 47 8.18 -0.13 -10.67
CA LEU A 47 9.48 -0.67 -11.01
C LEU A 47 10.51 0.43 -11.27
N SER A 48 11.77 0.12 -10.97
CA SER A 48 12.92 0.95 -11.31
C SER A 48 14.10 0.11 -11.78
N TRP A 49 14.98 0.73 -12.55
CA TRP A 49 16.25 0.14 -12.95
C TRP A 49 17.29 0.32 -11.84
N TYR A 50 17.57 -0.75 -11.11
CA TYR A 50 18.54 -0.74 -10.02
C TYR A 50 19.93 -1.10 -10.51
N LYS A 51 20.93 -0.43 -9.95
CA LYS A 51 22.35 -0.64 -10.25
C LYS A 51 23.17 -0.71 -8.98
N ASP A 52 24.05 -1.69 -8.94
CA ASP A 52 25.14 -1.79 -7.97
C ASP A 52 26.41 -2.27 -8.67
N SER A 53 27.53 -2.34 -7.95
CA SER A 53 28.83 -2.80 -8.45
C SER A 53 28.75 -4.19 -9.11
N GLY A 54 28.53 -4.23 -10.43
CA GLY A 54 28.40 -5.46 -11.22
C GLY A 54 26.98 -6.01 -11.33
N PHE A 55 25.97 -5.41 -10.68
CA PHE A 55 24.58 -5.88 -10.72
C PHE A 55 23.66 -4.86 -11.35
N ARG A 56 22.76 -5.33 -12.20
CA ARG A 56 21.72 -4.52 -12.84
C ARG A 56 20.44 -5.33 -12.96
N ALA A 57 19.33 -4.81 -12.46
CA ALA A 57 18.05 -5.50 -12.55
C ALA A 57 16.88 -4.52 -12.46
N VAL A 58 15.75 -4.93 -13.01
CA VAL A 58 14.47 -4.30 -12.72
C VAL A 58 13.98 -4.80 -11.36
N ILE A 59 13.71 -3.88 -10.43
CA ILE A 59 13.19 -4.20 -9.10
C ILE A 59 12.07 -3.23 -8.69
N PRO A 60 11.22 -3.59 -7.72
CA PRO A 60 10.32 -2.65 -7.07
C PRO A 60 11.08 -1.46 -6.48
N SER A 61 10.66 -0.24 -6.82
CA SER A 61 11.34 1.02 -6.48
C SER A 61 11.53 1.21 -4.97
N TYR A 62 10.57 0.75 -4.17
CA TYR A 62 10.63 0.81 -2.71
C TYR A 62 11.71 -0.10 -2.08
N LEU A 63 12.34 -0.98 -2.88
CA LEU A 63 13.47 -1.83 -2.46
C LEU A 63 14.84 -1.21 -2.81
N ASN A 64 14.90 -0.05 -3.48
CA ASN A 64 16.17 0.61 -3.81
C ASN A 64 17.02 0.87 -2.56
N ASP A 65 16.43 1.48 -1.52
CA ASP A 65 17.12 1.75 -0.25
C ASP A 65 17.57 0.46 0.44
N TYR A 66 16.75 -0.59 0.36
CA TYR A 66 17.06 -1.90 0.93
C TYR A 66 18.34 -2.44 0.30
N PHE A 67 18.43 -2.51 -1.02
CA PHE A 67 19.62 -3.02 -1.69
C PHE A 67 20.84 -2.12 -1.48
N ALA A 68 20.65 -0.80 -1.50
CA ALA A 68 21.72 0.16 -1.25
C ALA A 68 22.32 0.05 0.17
N SER A 69 21.51 -0.37 1.15
CA SER A 69 21.89 -0.52 2.57
C SER A 69 21.90 -1.97 3.05
N SER A 70 21.90 -2.94 2.12
CA SER A 70 21.85 -4.36 2.46
C SER A 70 23.08 -4.74 3.29
N ARG A 71 22.88 -5.52 4.34
CA ARG A 71 23.96 -5.94 5.24
C ARG A 71 24.92 -6.91 4.60
N VAL A 72 24.44 -7.64 3.58
CA VAL A 72 25.26 -8.56 2.78
C VAL A 72 25.87 -7.86 1.57
N LYS A 73 25.76 -6.52 1.47
CA LYS A 73 26.29 -5.73 0.36
C LYS A 73 27.80 -5.77 0.22
N TRP A 74 28.54 -6.11 1.28
CA TRP A 74 29.98 -6.31 1.20
C TRP A 74 30.36 -7.43 0.20
N VAL A 75 29.42 -8.33 -0.12
CA VAL A 75 29.51 -9.23 -1.27
C VAL A 75 29.02 -8.52 -2.52
N ASN A 76 29.96 -8.10 -3.36
CA ASN A 76 29.70 -7.34 -4.58
C ASN A 76 29.00 -8.18 -5.67
N THR A 77 29.23 -9.49 -5.72
CA THR A 77 28.64 -10.38 -6.73
C THR A 77 27.26 -10.86 -6.27
N LEU A 78 26.21 -10.24 -6.82
CA LEU A 78 24.82 -10.67 -6.66
C LEU A 78 24.50 -11.77 -7.68
N ASN A 79 24.05 -12.94 -7.21
CA ASN A 79 23.59 -14.06 -8.03
C ASN A 79 24.56 -14.43 -9.18
N TYR A 80 25.65 -15.13 -8.86
CA TYR A 80 26.60 -15.69 -9.84
C TYR A 80 25.85 -16.41 -10.99
N ASP A 81 26.42 -16.39 -12.20
CA ASP A 81 25.85 -16.80 -13.52
C ASP A 81 25.06 -18.15 -13.58
N TYR A 82 25.06 -18.96 -12.52
CA TYR A 82 24.41 -20.28 -12.46
C TYR A 82 22.98 -20.30 -11.90
N VAL A 83 22.48 -19.19 -11.33
CA VAL A 83 21.11 -19.13 -10.78
C VAL A 83 20.35 -17.94 -11.37
N THR A 84 20.20 -17.92 -12.68
CA THR A 84 19.37 -16.95 -13.41
C THR A 84 17.91 -17.41 -13.41
N GLY A 85 17.30 -17.53 -12.24
CA GLY A 85 15.90 -17.93 -12.14
C GLY A 85 15.35 -17.72 -10.74
N PHE A 86 14.20 -17.05 -10.70
CA PHE A 86 13.55 -16.51 -9.49
C PHE A 86 14.24 -15.34 -8.74
N PRO A 87 15.17 -14.53 -9.32
CA PRO A 87 15.63 -13.35 -8.60
C PRO A 87 14.60 -12.20 -8.62
N ASN A 88 13.56 -12.26 -9.47
CA ASN A 88 12.62 -11.16 -9.71
C ASN A 88 11.16 -11.63 -10.03
N ALA A 89 10.57 -12.49 -9.19
CA ALA A 89 9.25 -13.06 -9.42
C ALA A 89 8.13 -12.01 -9.50
N GLY A 90 7.24 -12.14 -10.48
CA GLY A 90 6.12 -11.21 -10.68
C GLY A 90 6.52 -9.79 -11.12
N ILE A 91 7.80 -9.51 -11.41
CA ILE A 91 8.24 -8.19 -11.88
C ILE A 91 8.06 -8.05 -13.40
N SER A 92 8.26 -9.14 -14.14
CA SER A 92 8.07 -9.15 -15.59
C SER A 92 6.68 -9.61 -16.00
N SER A 93 6.19 -9.03 -17.10
CA SER A 93 5.01 -9.49 -17.83
C SER A 93 5.38 -10.41 -19.01
N ASP A 94 6.67 -10.55 -19.34
CA ASP A 94 7.12 -11.36 -20.47
C ASP A 94 6.93 -12.87 -20.18
N PRO A 95 6.16 -13.60 -21.00
CA PRO A 95 6.02 -15.05 -20.86
C PRO A 95 7.35 -15.79 -21.03
N ASN A 96 8.31 -15.28 -21.80
CA ASN A 96 9.63 -15.89 -21.97
C ASN A 96 10.45 -15.81 -20.67
N LEU A 97 10.29 -14.75 -19.87
CA LEU A 97 10.91 -14.65 -18.54
C LEU A 97 10.30 -15.67 -17.56
N SER A 98 9.02 -16.04 -17.76
CA SER A 98 8.42 -17.16 -17.02
C SER A 98 8.99 -18.51 -17.49
N GLU A 99 9.37 -18.64 -18.76
CA GLU A 99 10.05 -19.81 -19.31
C GLU A 99 11.50 -19.92 -18.81
N GLU A 100 12.26 -18.83 -18.72
CA GLU A 100 13.60 -18.80 -18.11
C GLU A 100 13.58 -19.15 -16.62
N VAL A 101 12.58 -18.63 -15.88
CA VAL A 101 12.35 -19.02 -14.48
C VAL A 101 12.03 -20.51 -14.41
N SER A 102 11.13 -21.00 -15.27
CA SER A 102 10.79 -22.42 -15.35
C SER A 102 12.00 -23.28 -15.69
N GLU A 103 12.82 -22.90 -16.67
CA GLU A 103 14.03 -23.61 -17.08
C GLU A 103 15.06 -23.68 -15.95
N THR A 104 15.31 -22.56 -15.27
CA THR A 104 16.22 -22.54 -14.12
C THR A 104 15.66 -23.35 -12.95
N MET A 105 14.35 -23.25 -12.68
CA MET A 105 13.74 -24.06 -11.64
C MET A 105 13.76 -25.54 -12.01
N ASN A 106 13.60 -25.92 -13.28
CA ASN A 106 13.73 -27.31 -13.74
C ASN A 106 15.18 -27.82 -13.60
N ASN A 107 16.16 -26.97 -13.88
CA ASN A 107 17.58 -27.31 -13.68
C ASN A 107 17.90 -27.53 -12.20
N LEU A 108 17.37 -26.69 -11.31
CA LEU A 108 17.53 -26.87 -9.85
C LEU A 108 16.72 -28.06 -9.32
N ASP A 109 15.51 -28.30 -9.86
CA ASP A 109 14.62 -29.39 -9.49
C ASP A 109 15.30 -30.74 -9.67
N MET A 110 16.12 -30.92 -10.72
CA MET A 110 16.91 -32.14 -10.90
C MET A 110 17.80 -32.46 -9.70
N TYR A 111 18.35 -31.45 -9.04
CA TYR A 111 19.18 -31.56 -7.83
C TYR A 111 18.40 -31.39 -6.53
N ALA A 112 17.07 -31.29 -6.60
CA ALA A 112 16.18 -31.17 -5.46
C ALA A 112 15.10 -32.26 -5.39
N GLN A 113 15.09 -33.20 -6.33
CA GLN A 113 14.24 -34.39 -6.31
C GLN A 113 14.93 -35.58 -5.62
N ASP A 114 14.13 -36.44 -4.98
CA ASP A 114 14.57 -37.72 -4.42
C ASP A 114 14.90 -38.75 -5.52
N LEU A 115 15.93 -38.46 -6.31
CA LEU A 115 16.44 -39.28 -7.40
C LEU A 115 17.80 -39.89 -7.02
N PRO A 116 18.17 -41.04 -7.63
CA PRO A 116 19.49 -41.61 -7.44
C PRO A 116 20.59 -40.66 -7.93
N HIS A 117 21.53 -40.33 -7.05
CA HIS A 117 22.73 -39.57 -7.37
C HIS A 117 23.96 -40.48 -7.52
N ARG A 118 24.91 -40.03 -8.34
CA ARG A 118 26.18 -40.72 -8.53
C ARG A 118 27.03 -40.58 -7.27
N GLU A 119 27.39 -41.71 -6.67
CA GLU A 119 28.31 -41.69 -5.52
C GLU A 119 29.68 -41.10 -5.90
N PRO A 120 30.26 -40.21 -5.07
CA PRO A 120 31.58 -39.65 -5.31
C PRO A 120 32.63 -40.74 -5.19
N ARG A 121 33.70 -40.62 -5.98
CA ARG A 121 34.81 -41.57 -5.93
C ARG A 121 35.56 -41.54 -4.59
N ASP A 122 35.53 -40.41 -3.90
CA ASP A 122 36.10 -40.26 -2.56
C ASP A 122 35.03 -40.54 -1.48
N PRO A 123 35.15 -41.65 -0.73
CA PRO A 123 34.21 -41.99 0.34
C PRO A 123 34.14 -40.94 1.46
N ALA A 124 35.20 -40.16 1.69
CA ALA A 124 35.19 -39.09 2.70
C ALA A 124 34.21 -37.96 2.33
N LEU A 125 33.93 -37.80 1.04
CA LEU A 125 33.03 -36.81 0.46
C LEU A 125 31.65 -37.39 0.11
N ASN A 126 31.49 -38.72 0.14
CA ASN A 126 30.23 -39.38 -0.19
C ASN A 126 29.19 -39.20 0.92
N ARG A 127 28.20 -38.33 0.69
CA ARG A 127 26.97 -38.26 1.52
C ARG A 127 25.72 -38.76 0.80
N TRP A 128 25.85 -39.22 -0.44
CA TRP A 128 24.79 -39.91 -1.16
C TRP A 128 24.91 -41.42 -0.95
N GLN A 129 24.94 -41.85 0.31
CA GLN A 129 25.11 -43.26 0.63
C GLN A 129 23.96 -44.08 0.04
N GLY A 130 24.28 -45.11 -0.74
CA GLY A 130 23.28 -45.90 -1.45
C GLY A 130 22.61 -45.14 -2.60
N GLY A 131 23.27 -44.08 -3.09
CA GLY A 131 22.79 -43.22 -4.16
C GLY A 131 21.64 -42.29 -3.78
N LYS A 132 21.28 -42.12 -2.51
CA LYS A 132 20.15 -41.24 -2.13
C LYS A 132 20.57 -39.78 -2.02
N GLN A 133 19.69 -38.86 -2.43
CA GLN A 133 19.94 -37.43 -2.27
C GLN A 133 20.06 -37.03 -0.79
N TRP A 134 20.92 -36.06 -0.50
CA TRP A 134 21.19 -35.63 0.86
C TRP A 134 20.25 -34.49 1.26
N ASN A 135 19.39 -34.74 2.24
CA ASN A 135 18.44 -33.78 2.80
C ASN A 135 18.57 -33.71 4.33
N PRO A 136 19.61 -33.01 4.83
CA PRO A 136 19.88 -32.90 6.26
C PRO A 136 18.89 -31.99 7.01
N TYR A 137 18.04 -31.26 6.29
CA TYR A 137 17.06 -30.32 6.85
C TYR A 137 15.66 -30.94 6.99
N ASN A 138 15.50 -32.22 6.63
CA ASN A 138 14.24 -32.98 6.69
C ASN A 138 13.08 -32.31 5.94
N PHE A 139 13.36 -31.63 4.82
CA PHE A 139 12.31 -31.06 3.98
C PHE A 139 11.48 -32.18 3.34
N ASN A 140 10.16 -32.00 3.31
CA ASN A 140 9.31 -32.91 2.55
C ASN A 140 9.37 -32.54 1.06
N TYR A 141 9.92 -33.43 0.24
CA TYR A 141 10.07 -33.26 -1.21
C TYR A 141 8.78 -32.85 -1.95
N SER A 142 7.61 -33.26 -1.46
CA SER A 142 6.32 -32.98 -2.11
C SER A 142 5.66 -31.67 -1.67
N THR A 143 5.92 -31.21 -0.44
CA THR A 143 5.24 -30.04 0.15
C THR A 143 6.14 -28.84 0.38
N ASP A 144 7.44 -29.06 0.55
CA ASP A 144 8.38 -28.04 1.00
C ASP A 144 9.35 -27.61 -0.09
N LEU A 145 9.37 -28.31 -1.22
CA LEU A 145 10.18 -27.99 -2.40
C LEU A 145 9.28 -27.65 -3.59
N LEU A 146 9.86 -26.99 -4.58
CA LEU A 146 9.26 -26.88 -5.91
C LEU A 146 9.14 -28.27 -6.55
N THR A 147 8.18 -28.41 -7.46
CA THR A 147 7.99 -29.62 -8.25
C THR A 147 7.85 -29.22 -9.71
N LYS A 148 8.26 -30.10 -10.64
CA LYS A 148 8.10 -29.92 -12.10
C LYS A 148 6.72 -29.51 -12.63
N ASN A 149 5.66 -29.61 -11.81
CA ASN A 149 4.29 -29.28 -12.22
C ASN A 149 3.86 -27.85 -11.84
N ILE A 150 4.75 -27.05 -11.25
CA ILE A 150 4.45 -25.67 -10.89
C ILE A 150 4.44 -24.81 -12.16
N THR A 151 3.32 -24.11 -12.36
CA THR A 151 3.12 -23.20 -13.49
C THR A 151 2.89 -21.76 -13.06
N ASP A 152 2.60 -21.53 -11.77
CA ASP A 152 2.45 -20.20 -11.19
C ASP A 152 3.65 -19.87 -10.28
N TYR A 153 4.51 -18.98 -10.78
CA TYR A 153 5.71 -18.51 -10.12
C TYR A 153 5.53 -17.13 -9.46
N ASN A 154 4.31 -16.79 -9.06
CA ASN A 154 4.01 -15.51 -8.43
C ASN A 154 3.70 -15.67 -6.94
N VAL A 155 4.21 -14.76 -6.12
CA VAL A 155 3.67 -14.54 -4.78
C VAL A 155 2.29 -13.93 -4.94
N ARG A 156 1.29 -14.51 -4.28
CA ARG A 156 -0.10 -14.07 -4.38
C ARG A 156 -0.51 -13.33 -3.12
N GLY A 157 -1.33 -12.30 -3.26
CA GLY A 157 -1.83 -11.53 -2.14
C GLY A 157 -3.29 -11.14 -2.29
N ASP A 158 -3.91 -10.78 -1.18
CA ASP A 158 -5.30 -10.34 -1.12
C ASP A 158 -5.49 -9.31 0.01
N ILE A 159 -6.46 -8.41 -0.14
CA ILE A 159 -6.89 -7.49 0.91
C ILE A 159 -8.31 -7.86 1.30
N THR A 160 -8.50 -8.20 2.57
CA THR A 160 -9.81 -8.57 3.09
C THR A 160 -10.16 -7.68 4.27
N GLU A 161 -11.38 -7.17 4.31
CA GLU A 161 -11.91 -6.58 5.53
C GLU A 161 -12.30 -7.69 6.52
N ARG A 162 -11.84 -7.59 7.76
CA ARG A 162 -12.05 -8.65 8.74
C ARG A 162 -13.52 -8.91 9.00
N GLY A 163 -13.95 -10.14 8.73
CA GLY A 163 -15.33 -10.60 8.88
C GLY A 163 -16.18 -10.51 7.61
N LEU A 164 -15.62 -10.00 6.50
CA LEU A 164 -16.30 -9.89 5.21
C LEU A 164 -15.61 -10.75 4.13
N SER A 165 -16.26 -10.87 2.97
CA SER A 165 -15.65 -11.44 1.76
C SER A 165 -14.67 -10.44 1.14
N SER A 166 -13.58 -10.92 0.51
CA SER A 166 -12.71 -10.07 -0.32
C SER A 166 -13.24 -9.85 -1.73
N THR A 167 -14.25 -10.62 -2.18
CA THR A 167 -14.78 -10.52 -3.53
C THR A 167 -15.92 -9.51 -3.68
N GLU A 168 -16.53 -9.09 -2.58
CA GLU A 168 -17.72 -8.23 -2.58
C GLU A 168 -17.36 -6.80 -2.19
N VAL A 169 -18.10 -5.83 -2.74
CA VAL A 169 -17.97 -4.43 -2.34
C VAL A 169 -18.56 -4.22 -0.95
N ALA A 170 -17.71 -3.90 0.02
CA ALA A 170 -18.12 -3.68 1.41
C ALA A 170 -19.01 -2.43 1.55
N LYS A 171 -20.12 -2.54 2.27
CA LYS A 171 -21.04 -1.42 2.52
C LYS A 171 -20.72 -0.76 3.85
N HIS A 172 -20.51 0.55 3.82
CA HIS A 172 -20.14 1.35 4.99
C HIS A 172 -20.95 2.64 5.07
N ASN A 173 -20.92 3.27 6.24
CA ASN A 173 -21.39 4.63 6.50
C ASN A 173 -20.22 5.57 6.76
N ILE A 174 -20.46 6.87 6.68
CA ILE A 174 -19.49 7.88 7.08
C ILE A 174 -19.25 7.74 8.59
N GLY A 175 -17.97 7.76 8.98
CA GLY A 175 -17.55 7.60 10.36
C GLY A 175 -17.27 6.15 10.76
N ASP A 176 -17.50 5.16 9.91
CA ASP A 176 -17.14 3.78 10.20
C ASP A 176 -15.61 3.60 10.25
N ASP A 177 -15.16 2.68 11.11
CA ASP A 177 -13.77 2.26 11.22
C ASP A 177 -13.59 0.90 10.51
N ILE A 178 -12.73 0.87 9.49
CA ILE A 178 -12.45 -0.30 8.66
C ILE A 178 -11.17 -0.97 9.15
N ASN A 179 -11.21 -2.30 9.21
CA ASN A 179 -10.11 -3.15 9.64
C ASN A 179 -9.72 -4.11 8.53
N LEU A 180 -8.56 -3.93 7.92
CA LEU A 180 -8.11 -4.71 6.77
C LEU A 180 -6.98 -5.66 7.17
N ASP A 181 -6.98 -6.84 6.57
CA ASP A 181 -5.83 -7.75 6.55
C ASP A 181 -5.32 -7.84 5.10
N PHE A 182 -4.09 -7.36 4.87
CA PHE A 182 -3.39 -7.52 3.61
C PHE A 182 -2.49 -8.76 3.71
N ASN A 183 -2.97 -9.88 3.17
CA ASN A 183 -2.35 -11.19 3.28
C ASN A 183 -1.53 -11.54 2.03
N LEU A 184 -0.38 -12.17 2.20
CA LEU A 184 0.42 -12.76 1.14
C LEU A 184 0.63 -14.26 1.40
N ASP A 185 0.43 -15.07 0.36
CA ASP A 185 0.84 -16.47 0.34
C ASP A 185 2.35 -16.56 0.04
N MET A 186 3.10 -17.02 1.04
CA MET A 186 4.55 -17.15 1.00
C MET A 186 5.01 -18.58 0.74
N SER A 187 4.09 -19.50 0.42
CA SER A 187 4.39 -20.90 0.16
C SER A 187 5.38 -21.08 -0.99
N LEU A 188 5.23 -20.29 -2.05
CA LEU A 188 6.16 -20.32 -3.19
C LEU A 188 7.56 -19.83 -2.80
N PHE A 189 7.65 -18.74 -2.03
CA PHE A 189 8.92 -18.24 -1.50
C PHE A 189 9.64 -19.29 -0.66
N LYS A 190 8.95 -19.91 0.31
CA LYS A 190 9.50 -21.00 1.13
C LYS A 190 10.01 -22.15 0.27
N LYS A 191 9.17 -22.64 -0.64
CA LYS A 191 9.51 -23.77 -1.53
C LYS A 191 10.75 -23.50 -2.35
N MET A 192 10.84 -22.30 -2.92
CA MET A 192 11.98 -21.90 -3.72
C MET A 192 13.25 -21.80 -2.87
N MET A 193 13.20 -21.14 -1.70
CA MET A 193 14.38 -21.03 -0.82
C MET A 193 14.93 -22.41 -0.45
N ASN A 194 14.04 -23.34 -0.12
CA ASN A 194 14.40 -24.72 0.20
C ASN A 194 14.95 -25.49 -1.01
N THR A 195 14.31 -25.36 -2.18
CA THR A 195 14.79 -25.99 -3.43
C THR A 195 16.19 -25.51 -3.78
N ILE A 196 16.45 -24.20 -3.70
CA ILE A 196 17.78 -23.63 -3.94
C ILE A 196 18.80 -24.25 -2.99
N LEU A 197 18.51 -24.32 -1.68
CA LEU A 197 19.40 -24.94 -0.70
C LEU A 197 19.69 -26.41 -1.03
N ILE A 198 18.66 -27.22 -1.27
CA ILE A 198 18.82 -28.65 -1.57
C ILE A 198 19.62 -28.83 -2.87
N ALA A 199 19.31 -28.05 -3.91
CA ALA A 199 20.03 -28.10 -5.17
C ALA A 199 21.51 -27.72 -5.00
N TYR A 200 21.80 -26.68 -4.21
CA TYR A 200 23.18 -26.24 -3.97
C TYR A 200 24.00 -27.32 -3.26
N ILE A 201 23.48 -27.90 -2.17
CA ILE A 201 24.20 -28.92 -1.41
C ILE A 201 24.27 -30.29 -2.12
N ASN A 202 23.48 -30.51 -3.17
CA ASN A 202 23.50 -31.75 -3.96
C ASN A 202 24.10 -31.59 -5.37
N SER A 203 24.57 -30.40 -5.74
CA SER A 203 25.18 -30.16 -7.05
C SER A 203 26.56 -30.87 -7.17
N GLU A 204 26.84 -31.57 -8.27
CA GLU A 204 28.07 -32.37 -8.40
C GLU A 204 29.38 -31.54 -8.46
N PHE A 205 29.31 -30.20 -8.46
CA PHE A 205 30.49 -29.34 -8.41
C PHE A 205 30.08 -27.93 -7.95
N PRO A 206 30.65 -27.35 -6.87
CA PRO A 206 31.63 -27.85 -5.90
C PRO A 206 30.98 -28.36 -4.59
N ALA A 207 29.75 -28.89 -4.60
CA ALA A 207 29.08 -29.28 -3.35
C ALA A 207 29.83 -30.33 -2.52
N TYR A 208 30.66 -31.17 -3.15
CA TYR A 208 31.52 -32.14 -2.44
C TYR A 208 32.35 -31.54 -1.31
N TYR A 209 32.94 -30.37 -1.56
CA TYR A 209 33.79 -29.69 -0.58
C TYR A 209 32.96 -28.86 0.39
N MET A 210 31.85 -28.30 -0.09
CA MET A 210 30.83 -27.66 0.75
C MET A 210 30.34 -28.58 1.88
N MET A 211 30.14 -29.85 1.55
CA MET A 211 29.71 -30.91 2.48
C MET A 211 30.82 -31.45 3.38
N LYS A 212 32.07 -31.03 3.16
CA LYS A 212 33.20 -31.38 4.03
C LYS A 212 33.53 -30.23 4.97
N ASP A 213 33.59 -29.02 4.43
CA ASP A 213 34.16 -27.87 5.12
C ASP A 213 33.06 -27.00 5.76
N ASN A 214 31.79 -27.12 5.31
CA ASN A 214 30.68 -26.37 5.87
C ASN A 214 29.36 -27.17 6.00
N MET A 215 29.35 -28.10 6.96
CA MET A 215 28.20 -28.96 7.27
C MET A 215 26.97 -28.17 7.77
N PRO A 216 25.72 -28.60 7.52
CA PRO A 216 24.49 -27.98 8.05
C PRO A 216 24.54 -27.65 9.56
N GLU A 217 25.21 -28.49 10.35
CA GLU A 217 25.35 -28.31 11.79
C GLU A 217 26.29 -27.16 12.18
N THR A 218 27.25 -26.82 11.32
CA THR A 218 28.33 -25.84 11.54
C THR A 218 28.29 -24.66 10.57
N ALA A 219 27.49 -24.75 9.52
CA ALA A 219 27.38 -23.73 8.48
C ALA A 219 26.74 -22.48 9.04
N ILE A 220 27.38 -21.35 8.76
CA ILE A 220 26.86 -20.03 9.09
C ILE A 220 26.49 -19.28 7.82
N THR A 221 25.60 -18.32 7.96
CA THR A 221 25.20 -17.41 6.91
C THR A 221 25.02 -16.01 7.47
N GLN A 222 25.06 -15.03 6.59
CA GLN A 222 24.48 -13.72 6.84
C GLN A 222 23.28 -13.56 5.93
N SER A 223 22.17 -13.11 6.51
CA SER A 223 20.92 -12.88 5.81
C SER A 223 20.41 -11.47 6.01
N ASP A 224 19.68 -11.01 5.01
CA ASP A 224 18.97 -9.74 5.03
C ASP A 224 17.60 -9.86 4.36
N GLY A 225 16.66 -9.00 4.74
CA GLY A 225 15.33 -9.02 4.13
C GLY A 225 14.48 -7.79 4.43
N GLN A 226 13.57 -7.50 3.50
CA GLN A 226 12.56 -6.47 3.65
C GLN A 226 11.28 -6.85 2.91
N LEU A 227 10.14 -6.63 3.56
CA LEU A 227 8.83 -6.60 2.93
C LEU A 227 8.35 -5.16 2.82
N VAL A 228 7.60 -4.86 1.78
CA VAL A 228 6.97 -3.54 1.59
C VAL A 228 5.52 -3.75 1.21
N PHE A 229 4.62 -3.08 1.91
CA PHE A 229 3.22 -2.96 1.56
C PHE A 229 2.93 -1.50 1.23
N VAL A 230 2.30 -1.24 0.09
CA VAL A 230 1.88 0.10 -0.33
C VAL A 230 0.37 0.07 -0.50
N LEU A 231 -0.33 1.04 0.07
CA LEU A 231 -1.76 1.20 -0.08
C LEU A 231 -2.05 2.60 -0.61
N ASP A 232 -2.68 2.68 -1.77
CA ASP A 232 -3.29 3.90 -2.28
C ASP A 232 -4.76 3.93 -1.85
N LEU A 233 -5.05 4.79 -0.86
CA LEU A 233 -6.38 4.97 -0.32
C LEU A 233 -7.22 5.83 -1.29
N PRO A 234 -8.48 5.45 -1.54
CA PRO A 234 -9.40 6.29 -2.30
C PRO A 234 -9.74 7.54 -1.48
N LYS A 235 -10.27 8.56 -2.16
CA LYS A 235 -10.82 9.73 -1.46
C LYS A 235 -11.92 9.27 -0.49
N GLY A 236 -11.87 9.78 0.75
CA GLY A 236 -12.84 9.42 1.78
C GLY A 236 -12.47 8.21 2.63
N LEU A 237 -11.32 7.59 2.40
CA LEU A 237 -10.74 6.58 3.29
C LEU A 237 -9.39 7.08 3.80
N GLU A 238 -9.23 7.17 5.12
CA GLU A 238 -8.06 7.83 5.71
C GLU A 238 -7.38 6.96 6.77
N SER A 239 -6.04 6.96 6.74
CA SER A 239 -5.23 6.52 7.87
C SER A 239 -5.01 7.70 8.81
N THR A 240 -5.52 7.58 10.03
CA THR A 240 -5.39 8.61 11.08
C THR A 240 -4.22 8.28 12.01
N ASP A 241 -4.04 9.06 13.09
CA ASP A 241 -3.06 8.73 14.13
C ASP A 241 -3.51 7.56 15.01
N ALA A 242 -4.80 7.22 14.98
CA ALA A 242 -5.35 6.06 15.66
C ALA A 242 -5.15 4.75 14.86
N THR A 243 -4.84 4.85 13.57
CA THR A 243 -4.67 3.68 12.70
C THR A 243 -3.43 2.90 13.10
N LYS A 244 -3.58 1.59 13.32
CA LYS A 244 -2.50 0.70 13.77
C LYS A 244 -2.10 -0.28 12.69
N TYR A 245 -0.82 -0.63 12.68
CA TYR A 245 -0.22 -1.55 11.72
C TYR A 245 0.48 -2.67 12.47
N LYS A 246 0.19 -3.92 12.10
CA LYS A 246 0.78 -5.09 12.72
C LYS A 246 1.11 -6.13 11.66
N LEU A 247 2.33 -6.66 11.70
CA LEU A 247 2.73 -7.81 10.90
C LEU A 247 2.53 -9.09 11.70
N SER A 248 2.04 -10.12 11.05
CA SER A 248 1.90 -11.47 11.60
C SER A 248 2.27 -12.53 10.57
N GLY A 249 2.55 -13.75 11.02
CA GLY A 249 3.07 -14.83 10.18
C GLY A 249 4.60 -14.82 10.01
N LEU A 250 5.26 -13.73 10.42
CA LEU A 250 6.72 -13.58 10.44
C LEU A 250 7.20 -12.96 11.75
N ASP A 251 8.27 -13.53 12.31
CA ASP A 251 8.95 -13.01 13.49
C ASP A 251 10.23 -12.26 13.11
N GLY A 252 10.68 -11.37 13.99
CA GLY A 252 11.98 -10.71 13.84
C GLY A 252 12.01 -9.58 12.82
N PHE A 253 10.88 -8.90 12.57
CA PHE A 253 10.82 -7.72 11.70
C PHE A 253 10.51 -6.46 12.50
N ASP A 254 11.14 -5.34 12.14
CA ASP A 254 10.76 -4.00 12.58
C ASP A 254 9.90 -3.32 11.52
N LEU A 255 8.80 -2.71 11.96
CA LEU A 255 7.88 -1.98 11.09
C LEU A 255 8.16 -0.49 11.11
N SER A 256 8.16 0.11 9.92
CA SER A 256 8.11 1.56 9.73
C SER A 256 6.97 1.91 8.79
N VAL A 257 6.21 2.94 9.14
CA VAL A 257 5.07 3.42 8.34
C VAL A 257 5.35 4.84 7.90
N THR A 258 5.23 5.10 6.61
CA THR A 258 5.32 6.44 6.03
C THR A 258 4.06 6.78 5.25
N LYS A 259 3.68 8.06 5.29
CA LYS A 259 2.54 8.62 4.58
C LYS A 259 3.05 9.49 3.44
N GLU A 260 2.62 9.21 2.21
CA GLU A 260 2.97 9.92 0.98
C GLU A 260 1.70 10.50 0.35
N LYS A 261 1.86 11.39 -0.65
CA LYS A 261 0.73 12.00 -1.41
C LYS A 261 -0.36 12.57 -0.49
N ASP A 262 0.05 13.41 0.47
CA ASP A 262 -0.83 14.03 1.48
C ASP A 262 -1.59 13.03 2.36
N GLY A 263 -0.98 11.86 2.63
CA GLY A 263 -1.57 10.82 3.47
C GLY A 263 -2.45 9.82 2.74
N ARG A 264 -2.71 10.03 1.44
CA ARG A 264 -3.49 9.08 0.62
C ARG A 264 -2.70 7.84 0.21
N ARG A 265 -1.38 7.88 0.29
CA ARG A 265 -0.54 6.69 0.10
C ARG A 265 0.10 6.30 1.42
N ILE A 266 -0.10 5.06 1.85
CA ILE A 266 0.53 4.47 3.03
C ILE A 266 1.59 3.49 2.55
N VAL A 267 2.80 3.61 3.08
CA VAL A 267 3.90 2.68 2.80
C VAL A 267 4.34 2.08 4.13
N VAL A 268 4.20 0.76 4.25
CA VAL A 268 4.63 -0.01 5.42
C VAL A 268 5.82 -0.87 5.00
N LYS A 269 7.00 -0.55 5.52
CA LYS A 269 8.21 -1.38 5.34
C LYS A 269 8.40 -2.25 6.58
N ALA A 270 8.61 -3.55 6.39
CA ALA A 270 9.02 -4.49 7.42
C ALA A 270 10.46 -4.92 7.17
N ARG A 271 11.39 -4.49 8.03
CA ARG A 271 12.83 -4.76 7.91
C ARG A 271 13.23 -5.92 8.81
N LEU A 272 13.90 -6.94 8.26
CA LEU A 272 14.40 -8.07 9.05
C LEU A 272 15.47 -7.62 10.04
N LYS A 273 15.31 -7.99 11.31
CA LYS A 273 16.30 -7.83 12.38
C LYS A 273 17.47 -8.78 12.12
N ALA A 274 18.64 -8.21 11.93
CA ALA A 274 19.86 -8.98 11.74
C ALA A 274 20.34 -9.60 13.05
N PRO A 275 20.96 -10.80 13.02
CA PRO A 275 21.98 -11.12 13.99
C PRO A 275 23.17 -10.13 13.85
N ALA A 276 23.89 -9.87 14.95
CA ALA A 276 24.97 -8.88 14.93
C ALA A 276 26.10 -9.22 13.95
N ASN A 277 26.39 -10.52 13.74
CA ASN A 277 27.48 -10.99 12.89
C ASN A 277 27.02 -12.03 11.87
N TYR A 278 26.53 -13.18 12.32
CA TYR A 278 26.07 -14.29 11.48
C TYR A 278 25.06 -15.12 12.26
N GLU A 279 24.35 -16.02 11.58
CA GLU A 279 23.47 -17.02 12.17
C GLU A 279 23.75 -18.41 11.58
N MET A 280 23.35 -19.46 12.29
CA MET A 280 23.48 -20.82 11.78
C MET A 280 22.53 -21.00 10.59
N LEU A 281 23.04 -21.56 9.49
CA LEU A 281 22.25 -21.79 8.27
C LEU A 281 21.02 -22.66 8.56
N LYS A 282 21.16 -23.69 9.40
CA LYS A 282 20.03 -24.51 9.84
C LYS A 282 18.94 -23.74 10.58
N ASP A 283 19.29 -22.72 11.35
CA ASP A 283 18.32 -21.93 12.10
C ASP A 283 17.57 -20.98 11.18
N VAL A 284 18.23 -20.42 10.16
CA VAL A 284 17.59 -19.66 9.07
C VAL A 284 16.56 -20.53 8.37
N TYR A 285 16.94 -21.72 7.94
CA TYR A 285 16.04 -22.59 7.20
C TYR A 285 14.92 -23.20 8.05
N ALA A 286 15.16 -23.40 9.36
CA ALA A 286 14.10 -23.73 10.30
C ALA A 286 13.08 -22.59 10.47
N LYS A 287 13.50 -21.32 10.34
CA LYS A 287 12.57 -20.17 10.30
C LYS A 287 11.83 -20.12 8.96
N ILE A 288 12.54 -20.24 7.83
CA ILE A 288 11.94 -20.25 6.48
C ILE A 288 10.86 -21.33 6.36
N GLN A 289 11.08 -22.51 6.94
CA GLN A 289 10.10 -23.60 6.93
C GLN A 289 8.76 -23.26 7.60
N LYS A 290 8.74 -22.29 8.51
CA LYS A 290 7.52 -21.84 9.19
C LYS A 290 6.78 -20.75 8.41
N VAL A 291 7.38 -20.22 7.35
CA VAL A 291 6.82 -19.13 6.54
C VAL A 291 5.83 -19.71 5.52
N ASN A 292 4.54 -19.66 5.86
CA ASN A 292 3.46 -20.07 4.95
C ASN A 292 2.71 -18.86 4.39
N SER A 293 2.45 -17.88 5.23
CA SER A 293 1.81 -16.63 4.87
C SER A 293 2.33 -15.49 5.73
N VAL A 294 2.15 -14.27 5.25
CA VAL A 294 2.39 -13.05 6.02
C VAL A 294 1.19 -12.13 5.89
N THR A 295 0.79 -11.52 6.98
CA THR A 295 -0.36 -10.60 6.98
C THR A 295 0.03 -9.29 7.63
N LEU A 296 -0.17 -8.19 6.89
CA LEU A 296 -0.21 -6.85 7.45
C LEU A 296 -1.67 -6.54 7.85
N SER A 297 -1.94 -6.56 9.15
CA SER A 297 -3.19 -6.08 9.72
C SER A 297 -3.15 -4.56 9.88
N ILE A 298 -4.20 -3.90 9.41
CA ILE A 298 -4.41 -2.46 9.41
C ILE A 298 -5.71 -2.18 10.14
N ASP A 299 -5.61 -1.59 11.33
CA ASP A 299 -6.76 -1.40 12.21
C ASP A 299 -7.17 0.07 12.26
N GLY A 300 -8.45 0.36 12.04
CA GLY A 300 -9.02 1.70 12.20
C GLY A 300 -8.68 2.66 11.06
N LEU A 301 -8.86 2.25 9.81
CA LEU A 301 -8.98 3.18 8.69
C LEU A 301 -10.34 3.88 8.77
N LYS A 302 -10.39 5.20 8.59
CA LYS A 302 -11.60 5.99 8.79
C LYS A 302 -12.32 6.26 7.48
N VAL A 303 -13.62 5.96 7.41
CA VAL A 303 -14.49 6.46 6.35
C VAL A 303 -14.88 7.89 6.67
N THR A 304 -14.55 8.84 5.79
CA THR A 304 -14.79 10.27 6.00
C THR A 304 -15.88 10.81 5.07
N SER A 305 -16.39 12.01 5.38
CA SER A 305 -17.42 12.68 4.57
C SER A 305 -16.97 13.04 3.15
N ASP A 306 -15.68 12.92 2.87
CA ASP A 306 -15.08 13.20 1.56
C ASP A 306 -15.27 12.07 0.54
N VAL A 307 -15.78 10.91 0.99
CA VAL A 307 -16.07 9.73 0.15
C VAL A 307 -17.11 10.06 -0.92
N GLU A 308 -16.91 9.52 -2.12
CA GLU A 308 -17.93 9.65 -3.16
C GLU A 308 -19.08 8.66 -2.91
N THR A 309 -20.24 9.19 -2.53
CA THR A 309 -21.42 8.39 -2.18
C THR A 309 -22.10 7.81 -3.42
N ASN A 310 -22.76 6.67 -3.26
CA ASN A 310 -23.46 5.93 -4.30
C ASN A 310 -22.55 5.45 -5.46
N LYS A 311 -21.24 5.37 -5.21
CA LYS A 311 -20.24 4.79 -6.11
C LYS A 311 -19.26 3.93 -5.33
N ASN A 312 -18.67 2.95 -6.02
CA ASN A 312 -17.62 2.12 -5.45
C ASN A 312 -16.35 2.98 -5.34
N SER A 313 -15.72 2.93 -4.18
CA SER A 313 -14.42 3.54 -3.87
C SER A 313 -13.41 2.43 -3.65
N THR A 314 -12.37 2.39 -4.48
CA THR A 314 -11.42 1.28 -4.52
C THR A 314 -10.07 1.70 -3.97
N LEU A 315 -9.61 0.99 -2.96
CA LEU A 315 -8.24 0.98 -2.48
C LEU A 315 -7.41 0.07 -3.38
N THR A 316 -6.21 0.53 -3.73
CA THR A 316 -5.22 -0.29 -4.44
C THR A 316 -4.09 -0.68 -3.49
N GLY A 317 -3.75 -1.97 -3.48
CA GLY A 317 -2.64 -2.53 -2.73
C GLY A 317 -1.49 -2.94 -3.64
N TYR A 318 -0.28 -2.80 -3.14
CA TYR A 318 0.92 -3.37 -3.72
C TYR A 318 1.76 -4.02 -2.63
N ALA A 319 2.39 -5.15 -2.93
CA ALA A 319 3.28 -5.81 -1.99
C ALA A 319 4.54 -6.33 -2.67
N TYR A 320 5.68 -6.06 -2.04
CA TYR A 320 7.01 -6.40 -2.56
C TYR A 320 7.81 -7.08 -1.47
N GLY A 321 8.79 -7.89 -1.87
CA GLY A 321 9.75 -8.43 -0.92
C GLY A 321 11.11 -8.66 -1.54
N ALA A 322 12.14 -8.51 -0.71
CA ALA A 322 13.49 -8.97 -0.99
C ALA A 322 14.00 -9.78 0.20
N TYR A 323 14.70 -10.88 -0.09
CA TYR A 323 15.45 -11.65 0.89
C TYR A 323 16.78 -12.06 0.29
N GLU A 324 17.85 -11.91 1.06
CA GLU A 324 19.20 -12.23 0.64
C GLU A 324 19.88 -13.08 1.68
N ASN A 325 20.70 -14.03 1.24
CA ASN A 325 21.59 -14.75 2.13
C ASN A 325 22.88 -15.19 1.44
N ILE A 326 23.95 -15.32 2.22
CA ILE A 326 25.25 -15.77 1.72
C ILE A 326 25.36 -17.28 1.86
N PHE A 327 25.74 -17.94 0.78
CA PHE A 327 26.17 -19.33 0.74
C PHE A 327 27.68 -19.39 0.61
N THR A 328 28.32 -20.23 1.44
CA THR A 328 29.75 -20.44 1.35
C THR A 328 30.16 -21.83 1.81
N THR A 329 31.23 -22.32 1.19
CA THR A 329 32.03 -23.49 1.60
C THR A 329 33.04 -23.18 2.71
N ASP A 330 33.33 -21.90 3.00
CA ASP A 330 34.28 -21.47 4.04
C ASP A 330 33.66 -20.38 4.92
N ASN A 331 33.36 -20.75 6.17
CA ASN A 331 32.84 -19.82 7.17
C ASN A 331 33.75 -18.60 7.42
N ASN A 332 35.07 -18.72 7.20
CA ASN A 332 35.99 -17.60 7.38
C ASN A 332 35.65 -16.44 6.45
N ALA A 333 35.08 -16.70 5.27
CA ALA A 333 34.66 -15.65 4.36
C ALA A 333 33.60 -14.73 4.99
N ILE A 334 32.65 -15.32 5.73
CA ILE A 334 31.61 -14.58 6.45
C ILE A 334 32.17 -13.91 7.70
N ILE A 335 33.00 -14.63 8.48
CA ILE A 335 33.59 -14.12 9.73
C ILE A 335 34.46 -12.89 9.47
N ASN A 336 35.26 -12.93 8.39
CA ASN A 336 36.17 -11.85 8.03
C ASN A 336 35.54 -10.81 7.10
N GLN A 337 34.32 -11.07 6.58
CA GLN A 337 33.70 -10.30 5.49
C GLN A 337 34.64 -10.13 4.30
N ASP A 338 35.34 -11.20 3.94
CA ASP A 338 36.36 -11.23 2.89
C ASP A 338 36.38 -12.60 2.21
N ALA A 339 35.97 -12.64 0.94
CA ALA A 339 35.95 -13.85 0.13
C ALA A 339 37.16 -13.99 -0.80
N SER A 340 38.15 -13.08 -0.74
CA SER A 340 39.29 -13.05 -1.66
C SER A 340 40.14 -14.33 -1.60
N ALA A 341 40.19 -14.99 -0.44
CA ALA A 341 40.92 -16.24 -0.24
C ALA A 341 40.36 -17.42 -1.03
N ILE A 342 39.07 -17.36 -1.42
CA ILE A 342 38.35 -18.46 -2.06
C ILE A 342 37.81 -18.10 -3.46
N GLU A 343 37.94 -16.85 -3.90
CA GLU A 343 37.38 -16.34 -5.16
C GLU A 343 37.91 -17.07 -6.42
N ASN A 344 39.13 -17.62 -6.35
CA ASN A 344 39.78 -18.35 -7.45
C ASN A 344 40.05 -19.83 -7.13
N ASP A 345 39.42 -20.35 -6.09
CA ASP A 345 39.60 -21.73 -5.65
C ASP A 345 38.49 -22.61 -6.21
N ASP A 346 38.85 -23.61 -7.03
CA ASP A 346 37.91 -24.56 -7.63
C ASP A 346 37.32 -25.55 -6.62
N HIS A 347 37.84 -25.56 -5.38
CA HIS A 347 37.31 -26.31 -4.25
C HIS A 347 36.30 -25.54 -3.42
N HIS A 348 36.19 -24.22 -3.57
CA HIS A 348 35.32 -23.39 -2.74
C HIS A 348 34.24 -22.69 -3.58
N SER A 349 33.05 -22.58 -3.00
CA SER A 349 31.95 -21.76 -3.50
C SER A 349 31.63 -20.66 -2.51
N PHE A 350 31.28 -19.51 -3.08
CA PHE A 350 30.82 -18.33 -2.38
C PHE A 350 29.81 -17.59 -3.25
N ALA A 351 28.60 -17.39 -2.73
CA ALA A 351 27.53 -16.71 -3.46
C ALA A 351 26.65 -15.90 -2.52
N ARG A 352 26.29 -14.67 -2.93
CA ARG A 352 25.16 -13.93 -2.36
C ARG A 352 23.94 -14.23 -3.21
N LEU A 353 22.97 -14.93 -2.62
CA LEU A 353 21.70 -15.20 -3.26
C LEU A 353 20.70 -14.13 -2.88
N SER A 354 19.99 -13.62 -3.88
CA SER A 354 18.94 -12.61 -3.72
C SER A 354 17.66 -13.07 -4.40
N THR A 355 16.57 -13.06 -3.63
CA THR A 355 15.21 -13.29 -4.11
C THR A 355 14.43 -12.00 -3.98
N VAL A 356 13.87 -11.53 -5.10
CA VAL A 356 12.95 -10.40 -5.15
C VAL A 356 11.62 -10.84 -5.72
N TYR A 357 10.53 -10.27 -5.21
CA TYR A 357 9.22 -10.46 -5.80
C TYR A 357 8.35 -9.20 -5.74
N ALA A 358 7.39 -9.16 -6.67
CA ALA A 358 6.20 -8.33 -6.59
C ALA A 358 4.96 -9.23 -6.58
N ALA A 359 4.10 -9.05 -5.58
CA ALA A 359 2.92 -9.86 -5.42
C ALA A 359 1.83 -9.47 -6.41
N LYS A 360 1.02 -10.46 -6.80
CA LYS A 360 -0.17 -10.29 -7.64
C LYS A 360 -1.43 -10.67 -6.88
N GLN A 361 -2.58 -10.14 -7.29
CA GLN A 361 -3.88 -10.52 -6.73
C GLN A 361 -4.11 -12.03 -6.82
N LEU A 362 -4.65 -12.58 -5.74
CA LEU A 362 -5.13 -13.95 -5.69
C LEU A 362 -6.47 -14.03 -6.45
N ALA A 363 -6.56 -14.94 -7.41
CA ALA A 363 -7.68 -15.01 -8.35
C ALA A 363 -9.06 -15.18 -7.69
N ASN A 364 -9.14 -15.86 -6.54
CA ASN A 364 -10.38 -16.07 -5.79
C ASN A 364 -10.71 -14.94 -4.80
N GLY A 365 -9.83 -13.95 -4.62
CA GLY A 365 -10.01 -12.79 -3.76
C GLY A 365 -10.28 -11.50 -4.52
N LYS A 366 -10.46 -11.57 -5.84
CA LYS A 366 -10.67 -10.38 -6.66
C LYS A 366 -12.03 -9.74 -6.35
N ASP A 367 -11.99 -8.51 -5.88
CA ASP A 367 -13.17 -7.67 -5.67
C ASP A 367 -13.89 -7.34 -6.99
N GLU A 368 -15.23 -7.38 -6.97
CA GLU A 368 -16.13 -7.10 -8.10
C GLU A 368 -15.97 -5.70 -8.71
N ALA A 369 -15.51 -4.72 -7.93
CA ALA A 369 -15.29 -3.37 -8.42
C ALA A 369 -13.87 -3.11 -8.94
N GLY A 370 -12.96 -4.08 -8.79
CA GLY A 370 -11.62 -4.01 -9.38
C GLY A 370 -11.66 -3.92 -10.90
N ASP A 371 -10.71 -3.19 -11.49
CA ASP A 371 -10.66 -2.98 -12.94
C ASP A 371 -10.54 -4.35 -13.67
N PRO A 372 -11.50 -4.71 -14.54
CA PRO A 372 -11.48 -5.98 -15.25
C PRO A 372 -10.25 -6.13 -16.15
N ASN A 373 -9.64 -5.04 -16.60
CA ASN A 373 -8.44 -5.04 -17.44
C ASN A 373 -7.14 -5.15 -16.62
N LYS A 374 -7.22 -5.09 -15.28
CA LYS A 374 -6.08 -5.20 -14.38
C LYS A 374 -6.26 -6.34 -13.36
N PRO A 375 -6.46 -7.59 -13.80
CA PRO A 375 -6.79 -8.71 -12.91
C PRO A 375 -5.73 -9.03 -11.85
N GLU A 376 -4.47 -8.65 -12.07
CA GLU A 376 -3.36 -8.92 -11.14
C GLU A 376 -3.17 -7.82 -10.08
N LEU A 377 -3.92 -6.72 -10.18
CA LEU A 377 -3.82 -5.60 -9.25
C LEU A 377 -4.59 -5.91 -7.99
N ILE A 378 -3.95 -5.73 -6.83
CA ILE A 378 -4.57 -6.05 -5.55
C ILE A 378 -5.53 -4.93 -5.17
N THR A 379 -6.80 -5.24 -4.94
CA THR A 379 -7.82 -4.23 -4.68
C THR A 379 -8.79 -4.63 -3.57
N TYR A 380 -9.24 -3.64 -2.81
CA TYR A 380 -10.38 -3.75 -1.91
C TYR A 380 -11.32 -2.57 -2.19
N SER A 381 -12.61 -2.81 -2.30
CA SER A 381 -13.58 -1.75 -2.55
C SER A 381 -14.64 -1.66 -1.47
N LEU A 382 -15.02 -0.41 -1.21
CA LEU A 382 -16.12 -0.07 -0.34
C LEU A 382 -17.12 0.82 -1.08
N ARG A 383 -18.34 0.89 -0.55
CA ARG A 383 -19.37 1.82 -1.02
C ARG A 383 -20.16 2.38 0.14
N VAL A 384 -20.25 3.70 0.17
CA VAL A 384 -21.16 4.43 1.04
C VAL A 384 -22.40 4.80 0.25
N ASN A 385 -23.58 4.38 0.73
CA ASN A 385 -24.85 4.70 0.08
C ASN A 385 -25.57 5.84 0.77
N GLN A 386 -26.14 6.74 -0.03
CA GLN A 386 -27.03 7.79 0.43
C GLN A 386 -28.35 7.71 -0.31
N ASN A 387 -29.43 7.95 0.41
CA ASN A 387 -30.76 8.11 -0.13
C ASN A 387 -31.13 9.59 -0.23
N LYS A 388 -32.18 9.88 -1.02
CA LYS A 388 -32.74 11.21 -1.19
C LYS A 388 -34.15 11.28 -0.63
N VAL A 389 -34.38 12.28 0.22
CA VAL A 389 -35.74 12.67 0.63
C VAL A 389 -36.13 13.91 -0.14
N THR A 390 -37.12 13.77 -1.02
CA THR A 390 -37.69 14.87 -1.79
C THR A 390 -38.92 15.43 -1.07
N PHE A 391 -38.85 16.67 -0.64
CA PHE A 391 -39.93 17.38 0.02
C PHE A 391 -40.74 18.14 -1.03
N ILE A 392 -42.04 17.85 -1.13
CA ILE A 392 -42.95 18.45 -2.12
C ILE A 392 -43.99 19.34 -1.44
N ASP A 393 -44.08 20.60 -1.87
CA ASP A 393 -45.12 21.53 -1.48
C ASP A 393 -45.93 22.02 -2.69
N GLY A 394 -47.25 21.83 -2.65
CA GLY A 394 -48.14 22.28 -3.71
C GLY A 394 -47.83 21.71 -5.10
N GLY A 395 -47.22 20.52 -5.17
CA GLY A 395 -46.78 19.88 -6.40
C GLY A 395 -45.40 20.28 -6.91
N ASN A 396 -44.71 21.20 -6.21
CA ASN A 396 -43.35 21.62 -6.54
C ASN A 396 -42.34 21.06 -5.52
N THR A 397 -41.10 20.86 -5.96
CA THR A 397 -40.00 20.53 -5.06
C THR A 397 -39.70 21.71 -4.13
N HIS A 398 -39.91 21.50 -2.84
CA HIS A 398 -39.56 22.43 -1.77
C HIS A 398 -38.08 22.28 -1.37
N ALA A 399 -37.63 21.05 -1.19
CA ALA A 399 -36.24 20.72 -0.86
C ALA A 399 -35.91 19.29 -1.28
N VAL A 400 -34.62 19.01 -1.43
CA VAL A 400 -34.07 17.66 -1.53
C VAL A 400 -32.97 17.55 -0.50
N VAL A 401 -33.06 16.53 0.35
CA VAL A 401 -32.08 16.27 1.42
C VAL A 401 -31.45 14.91 1.16
N ASN A 402 -30.12 14.85 1.21
CA ASN A 402 -29.41 13.57 1.21
C ASN A 402 -29.37 13.03 2.64
N VAL A 403 -29.47 11.73 2.79
CA VAL A 403 -29.41 11.04 4.09
C VAL A 403 -28.64 9.74 3.93
N GLU A 404 -27.82 9.40 4.91
CA GLU A 404 -27.14 8.09 4.91
C GLU A 404 -28.16 6.94 4.90
N SER A 405 -27.89 5.91 4.10
CA SER A 405 -28.81 4.78 3.98
C SER A 405 -28.98 4.06 5.32
N GLY A 406 -30.23 3.91 5.78
CA GLY A 406 -30.54 3.31 7.08
C GLY A 406 -30.37 4.25 8.27
N LYS A 407 -30.14 5.55 8.04
CA LYS A 407 -30.11 6.59 9.08
C LYS A 407 -31.31 7.54 8.96
N ALA A 408 -31.49 8.39 9.96
CA ALA A 408 -32.44 9.48 9.95
C ALA A 408 -31.70 10.82 9.84
N ILE A 409 -32.31 11.81 9.19
CA ILE A 409 -31.72 13.14 8.90
C ILE A 409 -31.14 13.80 10.17
N ASP A 410 -31.81 13.65 11.33
CA ASP A 410 -31.37 14.29 12.58
C ASP A 410 -30.16 13.60 13.24
N THR A 411 -29.77 12.42 12.77
CA THR A 411 -28.82 11.52 13.46
C THR A 411 -27.73 10.95 12.55
N ASP A 412 -27.71 11.34 11.29
CA ASP A 412 -26.65 10.93 10.35
C ASP A 412 -25.41 11.83 10.49
N SER A 413 -24.36 11.50 9.75
CA SER A 413 -23.08 12.20 9.78
C SER A 413 -23.01 13.39 8.82
N LEU A 414 -24.11 13.73 8.12
CA LEU A 414 -24.14 14.76 7.08
C LEU A 414 -24.40 16.14 7.67
N THR A 415 -23.33 16.82 8.10
CA THR A 415 -23.45 18.12 8.80
C THR A 415 -23.99 19.28 7.95
N ASP A 416 -24.02 19.14 6.63
CA ASP A 416 -24.57 20.12 5.68
C ASP A 416 -26.03 19.84 5.30
N GLN A 417 -26.60 18.74 5.80
CA GLN A 417 -27.98 18.30 5.56
C GLN A 417 -28.82 18.50 6.83
N SER A 418 -30.09 18.87 6.65
CA SER A 418 -31.05 19.01 7.75
C SER A 418 -32.48 19.04 7.22
N MET A 419 -33.47 18.86 8.10
CA MET A 419 -34.86 19.06 7.75
C MET A 419 -35.09 20.48 7.19
N PRO A 420 -35.79 20.63 6.05
CA PRO A 420 -36.06 21.95 5.51
C PRO A 420 -37.00 22.72 6.45
N ALA A 421 -36.93 24.05 6.37
CA ALA A 421 -37.90 24.91 7.05
C ALA A 421 -39.33 24.58 6.59
N ASP A 422 -40.28 24.65 7.52
CA ASP A 422 -41.70 24.39 7.23
C ASP A 422 -42.22 25.33 6.13
N PRO A 423 -42.93 24.79 5.11
CA PRO A 423 -43.42 25.59 4.00
C PRO A 423 -44.61 26.46 4.43
N SER A 424 -44.79 27.58 3.74
CA SER A 424 -45.80 28.60 4.05
C SER A 424 -46.88 28.63 2.98
N LYS A 425 -48.16 28.51 3.37
CA LYS A 425 -49.30 28.58 2.44
C LYS A 425 -50.40 29.51 2.95
N ALA A 426 -50.75 30.53 2.16
CA ALA A 426 -51.73 31.54 2.55
C ALA A 426 -53.10 30.94 2.89
N GLY A 427 -53.64 31.29 4.07
CA GLY A 427 -54.92 30.77 4.56
C GLY A 427 -54.86 29.35 5.14
N TYR A 428 -53.67 28.77 5.28
CA TYR A 428 -53.43 27.45 5.83
C TYR A 428 -52.27 27.48 6.85
N THR A 429 -52.25 26.49 7.76
CA THR A 429 -51.15 26.22 8.69
C THR A 429 -50.52 24.89 8.31
N PHE A 430 -49.19 24.84 8.22
CA PHE A 430 -48.46 23.60 7.99
C PHE A 430 -48.69 22.64 9.17
N LYS A 431 -49.05 21.39 8.87
CA LYS A 431 -49.34 20.36 9.86
C LYS A 431 -48.16 19.40 10.00
N GLU A 432 -47.71 18.83 8.89
CA GLU A 432 -46.64 17.82 8.85
C GLU A 432 -46.17 17.53 7.42
N TRP A 433 -45.00 16.90 7.31
CA TRP A 433 -44.60 16.14 6.14
C TRP A 433 -45.19 14.73 6.22
N ASN A 434 -45.75 14.22 5.13
CA ASN A 434 -46.40 12.90 5.09
C ASN A 434 -45.97 12.11 3.84
N THR A 435 -45.88 10.78 3.92
CA THR A 435 -45.49 9.93 2.77
C THR A 435 -46.55 9.84 1.67
N ALA A 436 -47.79 10.27 1.93
CA ALA A 436 -48.84 10.39 0.93
C ALA A 436 -49.32 11.84 0.78
N ILE A 437 -49.60 12.26 -0.46
CA ILE A 437 -50.02 13.63 -0.79
C ILE A 437 -51.35 14.05 -0.16
N ASP A 438 -52.23 13.09 0.14
CA ASP A 438 -53.52 13.31 0.78
C ASP A 438 -53.46 13.24 2.31
N GLY A 439 -52.27 12.98 2.88
CA GLY A 439 -52.05 12.86 4.32
C GLY A 439 -52.47 11.53 4.93
N THR A 440 -52.85 10.52 4.13
CA THR A 440 -53.21 9.18 4.63
C THR A 440 -52.01 8.29 4.94
N GLY A 441 -50.83 8.68 4.48
CA GLY A 441 -49.58 8.00 4.75
C GLY A 441 -49.05 8.27 6.15
N THR A 442 -47.79 7.90 6.36
CA THR A 442 -47.10 8.06 7.64
C THR A 442 -46.48 9.44 7.75
N LYS A 443 -46.52 10.02 8.95
CA LYS A 443 -45.80 11.25 9.26
C LYS A 443 -44.30 11.05 9.09
N PHE A 444 -43.66 11.97 8.37
CA PHE A 444 -42.22 12.05 8.21
C PHE A 444 -41.64 13.16 9.09
N THR A 445 -40.54 12.87 9.76
CA THR A 445 -39.79 13.81 10.63
C THR A 445 -38.30 13.61 10.42
N GLY A 446 -37.47 14.51 10.95
CA GLY A 446 -36.02 14.33 10.91
C GLY A 446 -35.53 13.05 11.61
N SER A 447 -36.31 12.51 12.55
CA SER A 447 -36.05 11.22 13.22
C SER A 447 -36.51 9.97 12.44
N THR A 448 -37.13 10.14 11.27
CA THR A 448 -37.59 9.01 10.44
C THR A 448 -36.41 8.39 9.71
N VAL A 449 -36.21 7.08 9.88
CA VAL A 449 -35.15 6.30 9.19
C VAL A 449 -35.48 6.16 7.69
N VAL A 450 -34.47 6.40 6.85
CA VAL A 450 -34.59 6.39 5.38
C VAL A 450 -33.75 5.26 4.79
N ASN A 451 -34.42 4.23 4.27
CA ASN A 451 -33.76 3.04 3.70
C ASN A 451 -33.64 3.11 2.16
N GLU A 452 -34.45 3.93 1.51
CA GLU A 452 -34.42 4.15 0.06
C GLU A 452 -34.84 5.60 -0.27
N ASP A 453 -34.61 6.03 -1.51
CA ASP A 453 -35.11 7.32 -2.00
C ASP A 453 -36.62 7.42 -1.78
N MET A 454 -37.07 8.54 -1.22
CA MET A 454 -38.49 8.75 -0.92
C MET A 454 -38.95 10.18 -1.16
N THR A 455 -40.26 10.33 -1.33
CA THR A 455 -40.91 11.62 -1.48
C THR A 455 -41.91 11.83 -0.34
N VAL A 456 -41.92 13.03 0.22
CA VAL A 456 -42.83 13.43 1.29
C VAL A 456 -43.52 14.74 0.94
N TYR A 457 -44.76 14.90 1.38
CA TYR A 457 -45.67 15.96 0.95
C TYR A 457 -46.08 16.83 2.13
N ALA A 458 -46.13 18.14 1.91
CA ALA A 458 -46.60 19.09 2.90
C ALA A 458 -48.12 18.97 3.08
N ILE A 459 -48.56 18.65 4.30
CA ILE A 459 -49.97 18.59 4.68
C ILE A 459 -50.34 19.83 5.47
N TYR A 460 -51.52 20.37 5.18
CA TYR A 460 -52.00 21.63 5.70
C TYR A 460 -53.37 21.52 6.36
N THR A 461 -53.60 22.33 7.39
CA THR A 461 -54.93 22.58 7.96
C THR A 461 -55.37 23.98 7.62
N LYS A 462 -56.64 24.16 7.20
CA LYS A 462 -57.19 25.50 6.89
C LYS A 462 -57.17 26.37 8.14
N THR A 463 -56.62 27.58 8.03
CA THR A 463 -56.56 28.50 9.17
C THR A 463 -57.95 29.08 9.40
N ASN A 464 -58.55 28.79 10.56
CA ASN A 464 -59.81 29.39 10.97
C ASN A 464 -59.56 30.83 11.36
N VAL A 465 -59.69 31.76 10.41
CA VAL A 465 -59.79 33.18 10.72
C VAL A 465 -61.19 33.41 11.29
N PRO A 466 -61.35 33.86 12.54
CA PRO A 466 -62.66 34.25 13.03
C PRO A 466 -63.19 35.36 12.13
N SER A 467 -64.33 35.11 11.47
CA SER A 467 -65.05 36.13 10.73
C SER A 467 -65.67 37.12 11.72
N ASN A 468 -64.87 38.07 12.21
CA ASN A 468 -65.43 39.27 12.81
C ASN A 468 -65.82 40.19 11.67
N GLY A 469 -67.08 40.08 11.26
CA GLY A 469 -67.70 41.03 10.35
C GLY A 469 -67.70 42.43 10.96
N ASN A 470 -66.84 43.31 10.44
CA ASN A 470 -67.02 44.75 10.57
C ASN A 470 -66.66 45.44 9.24
N LYS A 471 -67.58 46.30 8.80
CA LYS A 471 -67.60 47.10 7.57
C LYS A 471 -66.29 47.90 7.34
N PRO A 472 -65.98 48.26 6.08
CA PRO A 472 -64.72 48.89 5.71
C PRO A 472 -64.66 50.36 6.16
N ASN A 473 -63.54 50.74 6.77
CA ASN A 473 -63.15 52.14 6.92
C ASN A 473 -61.91 52.45 6.06
N LYS A 474 -61.92 53.67 5.51
CA LYS A 474 -61.02 54.27 4.50
C LYS A 474 -59.49 54.07 4.76
N PRO A 475 -58.66 54.18 3.70
CA PRO A 475 -57.25 53.87 3.75
C PRO A 475 -56.45 54.96 4.47
N ASN A 476 -55.55 54.54 5.36
CA ASN A 476 -54.52 55.40 5.93
C ASN A 476 -53.11 54.94 5.48
N ARG A 477 -52.31 55.96 5.18
CA ARG A 477 -50.97 56.02 4.59
C ARG A 477 -49.90 55.19 5.35
N PRO A 478 -48.82 54.72 4.70
CA PRO A 478 -47.97 53.66 5.26
C PRO A 478 -47.03 54.16 6.36
N THR A 479 -46.98 53.41 7.46
CA THR A 479 -45.97 53.55 8.51
C THR A 479 -45.02 52.36 8.50
N LYS A 480 -43.76 52.68 8.16
CA LYS A 480 -42.45 52.07 8.47
C LYS A 480 -42.43 50.67 9.15
N PRO A 481 -41.63 49.71 8.66
CA PRO A 481 -41.42 48.43 9.33
C PRO A 481 -40.62 48.62 10.63
N ALA A 482 -41.15 48.08 11.72
CA ALA A 482 -40.39 47.84 12.95
C ALA A 482 -39.66 46.48 12.82
N ASN A 483 -38.37 46.48 13.15
CA ASN A 483 -37.49 45.33 13.05
C ASN A 483 -37.80 44.23 14.10
N PRO A 484 -37.30 43.00 13.88
CA PRO A 484 -37.52 41.86 14.77
C PRO A 484 -36.84 42.03 16.13
N ASN A 485 -37.46 41.46 17.15
CA ASN A 485 -36.92 41.36 18.50
C ASN A 485 -35.85 40.26 18.53
N THR A 486 -34.58 40.63 18.36
CA THR A 486 -33.42 39.77 18.61
C THR A 486 -32.97 39.91 20.07
N GLY A 487 -32.66 38.77 20.70
CA GLY A 487 -32.51 38.63 22.15
C GLY A 487 -31.29 39.29 22.82
N ASP A 488 -31.34 39.19 24.14
CA ASP A 488 -30.31 39.56 25.11
C ASP A 488 -29.62 38.29 25.65
N SER A 489 -28.35 38.24 26.04
CA SER A 489 -27.11 38.98 25.75
C SER A 489 -25.98 38.14 26.38
N ALA A 490 -24.78 38.10 25.78
CA ALA A 490 -23.51 37.97 26.54
C ALA A 490 -22.28 38.30 25.67
N SER A 491 -21.85 39.56 25.75
CA SER A 491 -20.47 40.10 25.77
C SER A 491 -19.37 39.59 24.82
N LEU A 492 -19.02 40.45 23.86
CA LEU A 492 -17.66 40.74 23.32
C LEU A 492 -17.10 42.00 24.03
N PRO A 493 -15.84 42.52 23.89
CA PRO A 493 -15.02 42.63 22.63
C PRO A 493 -13.47 42.79 22.86
N PRO A 494 -12.64 43.43 21.98
CA PRO A 494 -12.60 43.59 20.51
C PRO A 494 -11.23 43.28 19.85
N TYR A 495 -11.18 43.04 18.54
CA TYR A 495 -10.20 43.66 17.62
C TYR A 495 -10.74 43.78 16.17
N ILE A 496 -11.24 44.99 15.87
CA ILE A 496 -11.11 45.84 14.67
C ILE A 496 -10.73 45.20 13.30
N MET A 497 -11.73 45.17 12.40
CA MET A 497 -11.85 45.92 11.11
C MET A 497 -10.87 45.64 9.93
N LEU A 498 -11.42 45.14 8.81
CA LEU A 498 -11.39 45.73 7.44
C LEU A 498 -12.23 44.83 6.48
N MET A 499 -13.43 45.22 6.04
CA MET A 499 -13.77 45.76 4.68
C MET A 499 -13.15 44.99 3.50
N GLY A 500 -13.83 44.51 2.45
CA GLY A 500 -15.22 44.65 1.97
C GLY A 500 -15.25 44.82 0.44
N LEU A 501 -16.16 44.09 -0.25
CA LEU A 501 -16.69 44.29 -1.63
C LEU A 501 -15.72 44.06 -2.82
N ALA A 502 -16.12 43.70 -4.04
CA ALA A 502 -17.26 43.00 -4.64
C ALA A 502 -16.97 42.90 -6.17
N ALA A 503 -17.48 41.84 -6.79
CA ALA A 503 -18.02 41.75 -8.16
C ALA A 503 -17.22 42.22 -9.40
N GLY A 504 -16.98 41.23 -10.28
CA GLY A 504 -17.46 41.24 -11.67
C GLY A 504 -16.66 41.99 -12.75
N LEU A 505 -16.04 41.26 -13.68
CA LEU A 505 -16.51 41.14 -15.08
C LEU A 505 -15.49 40.34 -15.91
N ALA A 506 -15.98 39.34 -16.64
CA ALA A 506 -15.32 38.83 -17.83
C ALA A 506 -15.47 39.84 -18.98
N ILE A 507 -14.42 40.04 -19.78
CA ILE A 507 -14.45 40.25 -21.25
C ILE A 507 -13.00 40.33 -21.76
N SER A 508 -12.63 39.25 -22.45
CA SER A 508 -11.83 39.09 -23.67
C SER A 508 -10.88 40.19 -24.23
N VAL A 509 -9.91 39.64 -24.98
CA VAL A 509 -9.17 40.21 -26.14
C VAL A 509 -7.68 40.53 -25.91
N ARG A 510 -6.85 39.50 -26.10
CA ARG A 510 -5.90 39.35 -27.23
C ARG A 510 -5.06 40.60 -27.61
N MET A 511 -3.77 40.56 -27.31
CA MET A 511 -2.66 40.99 -28.19
C MET A 511 -1.31 40.60 -27.54
N ARG A 512 -0.65 39.53 -28.01
CA ARG A 512 0.58 39.59 -28.84
C ARG A 512 1.60 40.64 -28.39
N ASN A 513 2.75 40.18 -27.88
CA ASN A 513 4.03 40.46 -28.54
C ASN A 513 5.12 39.43 -28.16
N LYS A 514 5.62 38.77 -29.20
CA LYS A 514 6.92 38.08 -29.29
C LYS A 514 8.06 39.10 -29.13
N ILE A 515 9.17 38.72 -28.47
CA ILE A 515 10.58 38.98 -28.86
C ILE A 515 11.40 37.84 -28.20
N LYS A 516 11.80 36.80 -28.94
CA LYS A 516 13.14 36.53 -29.55
C LYS A 516 14.23 36.19 -28.53
N GLU A 517 14.63 34.91 -28.47
CA GLU A 517 15.78 34.28 -29.19
C GLU A 517 17.12 34.47 -28.45
N SER A 518 17.54 33.40 -27.75
CA SER A 518 18.86 32.78 -27.84
C SER A 518 18.75 31.32 -27.43
#